data_AF-A0AAX2UI43-F1
#
_entry.id   AF-A0AAX2UI43-F1
#
_cell.length_a   1.000
_cell.length_b   1.000
_cell.length_c   1.000
_cell.angle_alpha   90.00
_cell.angle_beta   90.00
_cell.angle_gamma   90.00
#
_symmetry.space_group_name_H-M   'P 1'
#
loop_
_entity.id
_entity.type
_entity.pdbx_description
1 polymer ?
#
loop_
_entity_poly.entity_id
_entity_poly.type
_entity_poly.pdbx_seq_one_letter_code
_entity_poly.pdbx_strand_id
1 'polypeptide(L)'
;MYDYAKYENATPKQLVYALSLAEKRAEKLSLQLKENEEFFKFLQKKLRNSFSTKKIKKEELTKETKAILAKDEPTPYTNFDRLLEAVDKEIEAENA
;
A
#
# COMPACT_ATOMS: atom_id res chain seq x y z
N MET A 1 6.50 -10.46 22.30
CA MET A 1 7.06 -11.72 22.84
C MET A 1 5.91 -12.50 23.48
N TYR A 2 5.79 -13.81 23.23
CA TYR A 2 4.72 -14.61 23.84
C TYR A 2 4.94 -14.75 25.34
N ASP A 3 3.88 -14.56 26.13
CA ASP A 3 3.92 -14.67 27.58
C ASP A 3 3.74 -16.13 28.00
N TYR A 4 4.86 -16.84 28.10
CA TYR A 4 4.89 -18.25 28.50
C TYR A 4 4.63 -18.45 30.00
N ALA A 5 4.75 -17.42 30.83
CA ALA A 5 4.52 -17.52 32.27
C ALA A 5 3.07 -17.91 32.59
N LYS A 6 2.13 -17.56 31.70
CA LYS A 6 0.71 -17.96 31.79
C LYS A 6 0.48 -19.48 31.72
N TYR A 7 1.46 -20.24 31.23
CA TYR A 7 1.35 -21.67 31.02
C TYR A 7 2.26 -22.50 31.96
N GLU A 8 3.02 -21.84 32.84
CA GLU A 8 4.00 -22.49 33.72
C GLU A 8 3.36 -23.57 34.62
N ASN A 9 2.14 -23.34 35.10
CA ASN A 9 1.36 -24.28 35.91
C ASN A 9 0.12 -24.84 35.17
N ALA A 10 0.07 -24.71 33.84
CA ALA A 10 -1.08 -25.16 33.07
C ALA A 10 -1.11 -26.69 32.95
N THR A 11 -2.32 -27.27 33.03
CA THR A 11 -2.50 -28.70 32.82
C THR A 11 -2.27 -29.08 31.34
N PRO A 12 -1.90 -30.33 31.04
CA PRO A 12 -1.72 -30.79 29.65
C PRO A 12 -2.93 -30.52 28.75
N LYS A 13 -4.16 -30.63 29.28
CA LYS A 13 -5.39 -30.33 28.52
C LYS A 13 -5.48 -28.84 28.15
N GLN A 14 -5.10 -27.95 29.05
CA GLN A 14 -5.09 -26.50 28.79
C GLN A 14 -4.02 -26.12 27.76
N LEU A 15 -2.86 -26.78 27.79
CA LEU A 15 -1.81 -26.59 26.79
C LEU A 15 -2.27 -27.02 25.40
N VAL A 16 -2.87 -28.21 25.27
CA VAL A 16 -3.42 -28.70 23.99
C VAL A 16 -4.53 -27.79 23.47
N TYR A 17 -5.41 -27.32 24.35
CA TYR A 17 -6.46 -26.37 23.97
C TYR A 17 -5.87 -25.04 23.48
N ALA A 18 -4.90 -24.47 24.21
CA ALA A 18 -4.25 -23.23 23.81
C ALA A 18 -3.52 -23.36 22.47
N LEU A 19 -2.85 -24.50 22.23
CA LEU A 19 -2.21 -24.81 20.96
C LEU A 19 -3.24 -24.85 19.82
N SER A 20 -4.34 -25.60 20.00
CA SER A 20 -5.40 -25.69 18.99
C SER A 20 -6.04 -24.34 18.67
N LEU A 21 -6.13 -23.44 19.65
CA LEU A 21 -6.63 -22.08 19.46
C LEU A 21 -5.64 -21.22 18.70
N ALA A 22 -4.34 -21.35 18.97
CA ALA A 22 -3.29 -20.67 18.24
C ALA A 22 -3.25 -21.10 16.78
N GLU A 23 -3.37 -22.40 16.50
CA GLU A 23 -3.45 -22.96 15.15
C GLU A 23 -4.63 -22.38 14.37
N LYS A 24 -5.84 -22.42 14.94
CA LYS A 24 -7.04 -21.83 14.31
C LYS A 24 -6.89 -20.33 14.02
N ARG A 25 -6.23 -19.59 14.93
CA ARG A 25 -5.95 -18.16 14.72
C ARG A 25 -4.95 -17.95 13.60
N ALA A 26 -3.93 -18.78 13.50
CA ALA A 26 -2.93 -18.73 12.43
C ALA A 26 -3.56 -19.03 11.06
N GLU A 27 -4.43 -20.05 10.97
CA GLU A 27 -5.19 -20.36 9.76
C GLU A 27 -6.07 -19.19 9.32
N LYS A 28 -6.82 -18.60 10.26
CA LYS A 28 -7.66 -17.43 9.98
C LYS A 28 -6.83 -16.24 9.50
N LEU A 29 -5.69 -15.97 10.15
CA LEU A 29 -4.80 -14.88 9.77
C LEU A 29 -4.25 -15.08 8.34
N SER A 30 -3.87 -16.33 8.00
CA SER A 30 -3.40 -16.68 6.65
C SER A 30 -4.46 -16.44 5.58
N LEU A 31 -5.71 -16.79 5.85
CA LEU A 31 -6.83 -16.49 4.95
C LEU A 31 -7.02 -14.98 4.76
N GLN A 32 -7.03 -14.21 5.86
CA GLN A 32 -7.16 -12.75 5.81
C GLN A 32 -6.00 -12.09 5.06
N LEU A 33 -4.78 -12.62 5.19
CA LEU A 33 -3.61 -12.10 4.48
C LEU A 33 -3.78 -12.28 2.97
N LYS A 34 -4.23 -13.46 2.52
CA LYS A 34 -4.55 -13.72 1.11
C LYS A 34 -5.65 -12.79 0.58
N GLU A 35 -6.73 -12.61 1.34
CA GLU A 35 -7.80 -11.69 0.97
C GLU A 35 -7.32 -10.24 0.86
N ASN A 36 -6.48 -9.79 1.81
CA ASN A 36 -5.90 -8.46 1.81
C ASN A 36 -4.95 -8.23 0.62
N GLU A 37 -4.15 -9.22 0.23
CA GLU A 37 -3.29 -9.15 -0.96
C GLU A 37 -4.11 -8.95 -2.25
N GLU A 38 -5.19 -9.72 -2.40
CA GLU A 38 -6.09 -9.59 -3.56
C GLU A 38 -6.83 -8.25 -3.56
N PHE A 39 -7.29 -7.79 -2.40
CA PHE A 39 -7.90 -6.48 -2.25
C PHE A 39 -6.92 -5.35 -2.59
N PHE A 40 -5.67 -5.45 -2.16
CA PHE A 40 -4.63 -4.50 -2.49
C PHE A 40 -4.34 -4.44 -4.00
N LYS A 41 -4.20 -5.61 -4.66
CA LYS A 41 -4.07 -5.67 -6.14
C LYS A 41 -5.27 -5.04 -6.85
N PHE A 42 -6.48 -5.29 -6.36
CA PHE A 42 -7.70 -4.70 -6.91
C PHE A 42 -7.69 -3.17 -6.79
N LEU A 43 -7.32 -2.63 -5.62
CA LEU A 43 -7.21 -1.20 -5.39
C LEU A 43 -6.13 -0.57 -6.27
N GLN A 44 -4.95 -1.19 -6.38
CA GLN A 44 -3.90 -0.73 -7.30
C GLN A 44 -4.40 -0.68 -8.75
N LYS A 45 -5.13 -1.71 -9.21
CA LYS A 45 -5.71 -1.75 -10.55
C LYS A 45 -6.75 -0.64 -10.74
N LYS A 46 -7.63 -0.42 -9.77
CA LYS A 46 -8.62 0.67 -9.81
C LYS A 46 -7.94 2.02 -9.87
N LEU A 47 -6.93 2.26 -9.03
CA LEU A 47 -6.17 3.50 -8.99
C LEU A 47 -5.48 3.79 -10.33
N ARG A 48 -4.76 2.80 -10.89
CA ARG A 48 -4.14 2.91 -12.23
C ARG A 48 -5.17 3.21 -13.32
N ASN A 49 -6.34 2.58 -13.28
CA ASN A 49 -7.40 2.83 -14.25
C ASN A 49 -8.01 4.23 -14.09
N SER A 50 -8.15 4.74 -12.87
CA SER A 50 -8.63 6.09 -12.59
C SER A 50 -7.67 7.17 -13.10
N PHE A 51 -6.36 6.94 -12.99
CA PHE A 51 -5.35 7.85 -13.56
C PHE A 51 -5.05 7.60 -15.04
N SER A 52 -5.46 6.45 -15.59
CA SER A 52 -5.50 6.15 -17.02
C SER A 52 -6.68 6.84 -17.71
N THR A 53 -7.11 8.01 -17.21
CA THR A 53 -7.84 8.96 -18.05
C THR A 53 -7.03 9.11 -19.32
N LYS A 54 -7.66 8.63 -20.41
CA LYS A 54 -7.24 8.74 -21.81
C LYS A 54 -6.19 9.83 -21.92
N LYS A 55 -5.02 9.51 -22.48
CA LYS A 55 -4.17 10.54 -23.12
C LYS A 55 -5.14 11.39 -23.91
N ILE A 56 -5.54 12.53 -23.36
CA ILE A 56 -6.26 13.55 -24.10
C ILE A 56 -5.25 13.76 -25.21
N LYS A 57 -5.60 13.33 -26.43
CA LYS A 57 -4.85 13.70 -27.62
C LYS A 57 -4.51 15.14 -27.38
N LYS A 58 -3.24 15.54 -27.49
CA LYS A 58 -2.83 16.95 -27.39
C LYS A 58 -3.70 17.74 -28.38
N GLU A 59 -4.92 18.07 -27.99
CA GLU A 59 -5.77 19.08 -28.57
C GLU A 59 -4.90 20.30 -28.39
N GLU A 60 -4.45 20.82 -29.52
CA GLU A 60 -3.44 21.85 -29.59
C GLU A 60 -3.77 22.90 -28.53
N LEU A 61 -2.96 22.95 -27.46
CA LEU A 61 -3.19 23.90 -26.38
C LEU A 61 -3.35 25.28 -27.02
N THR A 62 -4.53 25.88 -26.85
CA THR A 62 -4.79 27.26 -27.22
C THR A 62 -3.74 28.17 -26.57
N LYS A 63 -3.45 29.33 -27.19
CA LYS A 63 -2.42 30.26 -26.69
C LYS A 63 -2.61 30.61 -25.20
N GLU A 64 -3.86 30.66 -24.75
CA GLU A 64 -4.25 30.94 -23.37
C GLU A 64 -3.89 29.80 -22.40
N THR A 65 -4.14 28.54 -22.78
CA THR A 65 -3.79 27.39 -21.93
C THR A 65 -2.28 27.20 -21.81
N LYS A 66 -1.51 27.51 -22.87
CA LYS A 66 -0.04 27.56 -22.78
C LYS A 66 0.47 28.63 -21.82
N ALA A 67 -0.17 29.79 -21.79
CA ALA A 67 0.22 30.89 -20.90
C ALA A 67 -0.09 30.59 -19.44
N ILE A 68 -1.13 29.79 -19.17
CA ILE A 68 -1.46 29.30 -17.82
C ILE A 68 -0.44 28.24 -17.38
N LEU A 69 -0.15 27.24 -18.23
CA LEU A 69 0.85 26.20 -17.93
C LEU A 69 2.27 26.75 -17.73
N ALA A 70 2.62 27.85 -18.39
CA ALA A 70 3.93 28.49 -18.25
C ALA A 70 4.08 29.32 -16.96
N LYS A 71 2.97 29.65 -16.28
CA LYS A 71 2.98 30.32 -14.97
C LYS A 71 3.20 29.34 -13.83
N ASP A 72 2.78 28.09 -14.01
CA ASP A 72 3.09 27.01 -13.09
C ASP A 72 4.53 26.56 -13.37
N GLU A 73 5.44 26.81 -12.43
CA GLU A 73 6.83 26.39 -12.57
C GLU A 73 6.89 24.89 -12.88
N PRO A 74 7.57 24.47 -13.96
CA PRO A 74 7.65 23.07 -14.29
C PRO A 74 8.38 22.35 -13.17
N THR A 75 7.67 21.46 -12.47
CA THR A 75 8.29 20.59 -11.48
C THR A 75 9.44 19.82 -12.15
N PRO A 76 10.56 19.57 -11.46
CA PRO A 76 11.72 18.86 -12.03
C PRO A 76 11.39 17.41 -12.46
N TYR A 77 10.20 16.92 -12.14
CA TYR A 77 9.72 15.58 -12.44
C TYR A 77 9.08 15.53 -13.84
N THR A 78 9.72 14.77 -14.73
CA THR A 78 9.31 14.61 -16.13
C THR A 78 8.14 13.65 -16.32
N ASN A 79 7.82 12.84 -15.31
CA ASN A 79 6.71 11.88 -15.29
C ASN A 79 6.31 11.57 -13.83
N PHE A 80 5.12 11.01 -13.66
CA PHE A 80 4.57 10.70 -12.34
C PHE A 80 5.40 9.66 -11.57
N ASP A 81 5.99 8.68 -12.27
CA ASP A 81 6.83 7.65 -11.63
C ASP A 81 8.05 8.28 -10.93
N ARG A 82 8.70 9.28 -11.53
CA ARG A 82 9.82 10.00 -10.90
C ARG A 82 9.41 10.85 -9.70
N LEU A 83 8.17 11.33 -9.69
CA LEU A 83 7.62 12.05 -8.54
C LEU A 83 7.41 11.08 -7.37
N LEU A 84 6.83 9.90 -7.62
CA LEU A 84 6.66 8.87 -6.60
C LEU A 84 7.99 8.37 -6.04
N GLU A 85 8.97 8.09 -6.91
CA GLU A 85 10.32 7.69 -6.48
C GLU A 85 11.01 8.76 -5.61
N ALA A 86 10.75 10.04 -5.84
CA ALA A 86 11.30 11.12 -5.02
C ALA A 86 10.60 11.20 -3.66
N VAL A 87 9.27 11.06 -3.64
CA VAL A 87 8.49 11.03 -2.39
C VAL A 87 8.87 9.83 -1.53
N ASP A 88 9.03 8.65 -2.13
CA ASP A 88 9.47 7.45 -1.42
C ASP A 88 10.86 7.65 -0.80
N LYS A 89 11.80 8.29 -1.52
CA LYS A 89 13.13 8.64 -1.00
C LYS A 89 13.09 9.66 0.13
N GLU A 90 12.22 10.67 0.05
CA GLU A 90 12.04 11.65 1.13
C GLU A 90 11.49 10.97 2.40
N ILE A 91 10.50 10.09 2.26
CA ILE A 91 9.94 9.32 3.38
C ILE A 91 11.01 8.40 3.98
N GLU A 92 11.82 7.74 3.17
CA GLU A 92 12.93 6.91 3.65
C GLU A 92 13.99 7.73 4.40
N ALA A 93 14.31 8.94 3.91
CA ALA A 93 15.28 9.83 4.54
C ALA A 93 14.77 10.46 5.85
N GLU A 94 13.46 10.69 5.99
CA GLU A 94 12.85 11.22 7.21
C GLU A 94 12.74 10.16 8.33
N ASN A 95 12.73 8.87 7.96
CA ASN A 95 12.63 7.74 8.89
C ASN A 95 13.96 7.03 9.19
N ALA A 96 15.09 7.54 8.67
CA ALA A 96 16.45 7.03 8.89
C ALA A 96 17.21 7.82 9.96
#